data_AF-A0A2D6U4D5-F1
#
_entry.id   AF-A0A2D6U4D5-F1
#
_cell.length_a   1.000
_cell.length_b   1.000
_cell.length_c   1.000
_cell.angle_alpha   90.00
_cell.angle_beta   90.00
_cell.angle_gamma   90.00
#
_symmetry.space_group_name_H-M   'P 1'
#
loop_
_entity.id
_entity.type
_entity.pdbx_description
1 polymer ?
#
loop_
_entity_poly.entity_id
_entity_poly.type
_entity_poly.pdbx_seq_one_letter_code
_entity_poly.pdbx_strand_id
1 'polypeptide(L)'
;MSYGLVFESMDNETYEGQTTTYTLTVDSNGGQGDYEVELVVANPALPDLIPESLSCPTTEAYTDEEITTQWIIHNARGPAFGQSMVVQIELVDSDNVTLSTMYSSELESENPSITNAMSYEQSSVQDSYAFFTIPTDTPSGDYRCKLIIDSNNDVTESNESNNVHFSEPFYVQNEDELWANDVDRDGFNSTDAGDGIIDDCPNNPGTSTLDRYGCPDLDSDGVSNDNDILPNDMSQYYDTDGDGFGDNPIGTNGDQCPDVAGVSLGDDGRGCPILDLDSDGVLNENDLCPETPLGTLVGSDGCELPDEPDEPSDNTTDPTDPVDPVDPVDPTDPGDDTNSGDDTTDSTDESESESGIFGMSYTLVGIIGAVVVLLLVTVFFVRGRGSKNDAWSMQEKAYSDAGFAAVAGMPAPDTSITPEQLAYEQQLIAAGYPADYARAYADQHFRPWLKQ
;
A
#
# COMPACT_ATOMS: atom_id res chain seq x y z
N MET A 1 -34.84 -1.38 -94.55
CA MET A 1 -34.10 -0.57 -93.56
C MET A 1 -34.76 -0.86 -92.23
N SER A 2 -34.12 -1.65 -91.37
CA SER A 2 -34.59 -1.81 -89.99
C SER A 2 -34.30 -0.49 -89.27
N TYR A 3 -35.34 0.20 -88.82
CA TYR A 3 -35.21 1.32 -87.91
C TYR A 3 -35.41 0.75 -86.50
N GLY A 4 -34.33 0.30 -85.87
CA GLY A 4 -34.31 -0.05 -84.46
C GLY A 4 -33.48 0.97 -83.71
N LEU A 5 -34.08 1.69 -82.77
CA LEU A 5 -33.34 2.41 -81.74
C LEU A 5 -32.62 1.35 -80.89
N VAL A 6 -31.29 1.34 -80.96
CA VAL A 6 -30.49 0.57 -79.99
C VAL A 6 -30.62 1.28 -78.66
N PHE A 7 -31.32 0.66 -77.70
CA PHE A 7 -31.23 1.05 -76.30
C PHE A 7 -29.97 0.38 -75.75
N GLU A 8 -28.87 1.12 -75.68
CA GLU A 8 -27.70 0.70 -74.91
C GLU A 8 -27.89 1.20 -73.47
N SER A 9 -28.04 0.28 -72.52
CA SER A 9 -27.86 0.60 -71.10
C SER A 9 -26.38 0.51 -70.67
N MET A 10 -25.47 0.38 -71.64
CA MET A 10 -24.04 0.27 -71.36
C MET A 10 -23.55 1.63 -70.84
N ASP A 11 -22.79 1.59 -69.74
CA ASP A 11 -22.25 2.74 -68.98
C ASP A 11 -23.20 3.41 -67.97
N ASN A 12 -24.32 2.79 -67.58
CA ASN A 12 -25.06 3.23 -66.39
C ASN A 12 -24.62 2.45 -65.15
N GLU A 13 -23.62 2.99 -64.45
CA GLU A 13 -23.07 2.46 -63.18
C GLU A 13 -24.15 2.16 -62.13
N THR A 14 -25.32 2.83 -62.20
CA THR A 14 -26.43 2.68 -61.24
C THR A 14 -27.03 1.27 -61.18
N TYR A 15 -26.96 0.47 -62.26
CA TYR A 15 -27.63 -0.85 -62.34
C TYR A 15 -26.70 -2.00 -62.71
N GLU A 16 -25.39 -1.77 -62.78
CA GLU A 16 -24.41 -2.82 -63.08
C GLU A 16 -24.36 -3.85 -61.95
N GLY A 17 -24.45 -5.14 -62.29
CA GLY A 17 -24.37 -6.23 -61.31
C GLY A 17 -25.64 -6.45 -60.46
N GLN A 18 -26.70 -5.65 -60.63
CA GLN A 18 -27.98 -5.84 -59.97
C GLN A 18 -28.91 -6.80 -60.72
N THR A 19 -29.60 -7.69 -60.01
CA THR A 19 -30.75 -8.42 -60.58
C THR A 19 -31.95 -7.49 -60.63
N THR A 20 -32.29 -6.98 -61.82
CA THR A 20 -33.45 -6.11 -62.03
C THR A 20 -34.33 -6.60 -63.18
N THR A 21 -35.60 -6.19 -63.17
CA THR A 21 -36.57 -6.55 -64.22
C THR A 21 -36.71 -5.38 -65.19
N TYR A 22 -36.27 -5.57 -66.43
CA TYR A 22 -36.44 -4.60 -67.50
C TYR A 22 -37.77 -4.82 -68.24
N THR A 23 -38.52 -3.74 -68.50
CA THR A 23 -39.75 -3.79 -69.31
C THR A 23 -39.46 -3.18 -70.68
N LEU A 24 -39.43 -4.02 -71.71
CA LEU A 24 -39.38 -3.56 -73.10
C LEU A 24 -40.78 -3.22 -73.59
N THR A 25 -41.03 -1.95 -73.94
CA THR A 25 -42.29 -1.51 -74.55
C THR A 25 -42.08 -1.24 -76.02
N VAL A 26 -42.78 -1.99 -76.88
CA VAL A 26 -42.78 -1.78 -78.33
C VAL A 26 -44.09 -1.10 -78.72
N ASP A 27 -44.02 0.18 -79.10
CA ASP A 27 -45.17 0.93 -79.61
C ASP A 27 -45.15 0.96 -81.14
N SER A 28 -46.23 0.49 -81.76
CA SER A 28 -46.35 0.45 -83.21
C SER A 28 -46.81 1.77 -83.83
N ASN A 29 -47.21 2.75 -83.02
CA ASN A 29 -47.76 4.05 -83.43
C ASN A 29 -48.79 3.95 -84.58
N GLY A 30 -49.63 2.91 -84.54
CA GLY A 30 -50.69 2.65 -85.54
C GLY A 30 -50.27 1.85 -86.78
N GLY A 31 -49.02 1.37 -86.86
CA GLY A 31 -48.54 0.48 -87.93
C GLY A 31 -48.74 -1.03 -87.63
N GLN A 32 -48.77 -1.85 -88.68
CA GLN A 32 -48.64 -3.32 -88.60
C GLN A 32 -47.30 -3.74 -89.21
N GLY A 33 -46.56 -4.59 -88.50
CA GLY A 33 -45.29 -5.15 -88.93
C GLY A 33 -44.79 -6.19 -87.94
N ASP A 34 -43.87 -7.06 -88.40
CA ASP A 34 -43.18 -8.02 -87.55
C ASP A 34 -41.95 -7.34 -86.92
N TYR A 35 -41.73 -7.59 -85.63
CA TYR A 35 -40.57 -7.09 -84.89
C TYR A 35 -39.70 -8.26 -84.47
N GLU A 36 -38.39 -8.15 -84.69
CA GLU A 36 -37.39 -9.07 -84.17
C GLU A 36 -36.67 -8.36 -83.03
N VAL A 37 -36.73 -8.95 -81.83
CA VAL A 37 -36.05 -8.44 -80.64
C VAL A 37 -34.91 -9.39 -80.31
N GLU A 38 -33.69 -8.88 -80.36
CA GLU A 38 -32.50 -9.58 -79.90
C GLU A 38 -32.07 -8.99 -78.55
N LEU A 39 -31.94 -9.84 -77.53
CA LEU A 39 -31.36 -9.45 -76.25
C LEU A 39 -29.92 -9.96 -76.20
N VAL A 40 -28.96 -9.04 -76.12
CA VAL A 40 -27.56 -9.36 -75.89
C VAL A 40 -27.27 -9.09 -74.41
N VAL A 41 -26.91 -10.13 -73.67
CA VAL A 41 -26.52 -10.03 -72.26
C VAL A 41 -25.00 -9.88 -72.18
N ALA A 42 -24.53 -8.82 -71.52
CA ALA A 42 -23.13 -8.66 -71.17
C ALA A 42 -22.82 -9.37 -69.84
N ASN A 43 -21.56 -9.76 -69.64
CA ASN A 43 -21.11 -10.23 -68.33
C ASN A 43 -21.23 -9.07 -67.30
N PRO A 44 -21.49 -9.38 -66.02
CA PRO A 44 -21.47 -8.35 -64.98
C PRO A 44 -20.11 -7.66 -64.92
N ALA A 45 -20.09 -6.40 -64.46
CA ALA A 45 -18.85 -5.71 -64.16
C ALA A 45 -18.04 -6.47 -63.09
N LEU A 46 -16.72 -6.24 -63.07
CA LEU A 46 -15.86 -6.75 -62.01
C LEU A 46 -16.26 -6.13 -60.66
N PRO A 47 -16.04 -6.84 -59.53
CA PRO A 47 -16.21 -6.28 -58.19
C PRO A 47 -15.27 -5.09 -57.92
N ASP A 48 -15.62 -4.28 -56.92
CA ASP A 48 -14.78 -3.20 -56.39
C ASP A 48 -14.95 -3.18 -54.87
N LEU A 49 -14.09 -3.92 -54.19
CA LEU A 49 -14.08 -4.12 -52.77
C LEU A 49 -13.33 -2.94 -52.16
N ILE A 50 -13.94 -2.31 -51.17
CA ILE A 50 -13.33 -1.19 -50.46
C ILE A 50 -13.46 -1.37 -48.95
N PRO A 51 -12.38 -1.13 -48.19
CA PRO A 51 -12.46 -0.99 -46.75
C PRO A 51 -13.16 0.34 -46.42
N GLU A 52 -14.39 0.25 -45.89
CA GLU A 52 -15.23 1.39 -45.54
C GLU A 52 -14.81 2.01 -44.21
N SER A 53 -14.50 1.18 -43.22
CA SER A 53 -14.04 1.64 -41.90
C SER A 53 -13.13 0.63 -41.21
N LEU A 54 -12.24 1.16 -40.36
CA LEU A 54 -11.39 0.40 -39.45
C LEU A 54 -11.36 1.13 -38.09
N SER A 55 -11.90 0.47 -37.06
CA SER A 55 -11.86 0.92 -35.68
C SER A 55 -10.78 0.15 -34.93
N CYS A 56 -9.84 0.90 -34.37
CA CYS A 56 -8.84 0.45 -33.42
C CYS A 56 -9.02 1.21 -32.10
N PRO A 57 -8.29 0.86 -31.02
CA PRO A 57 -8.36 1.61 -29.78
C PRO A 57 -8.19 3.10 -30.04
N THR A 58 -9.00 3.93 -29.39
CA THR A 58 -8.91 5.40 -29.49
C THR A 58 -8.26 6.02 -28.25
N THR A 59 -7.93 5.20 -27.25
CA THR A 59 -7.26 5.59 -26.02
C THR A 59 -5.83 5.08 -26.00
N GLU A 60 -5.06 5.53 -25.02
CA GLU A 60 -3.78 4.92 -24.67
C GLU A 60 -3.97 3.41 -24.44
N ALA A 61 -3.11 2.62 -25.07
CA ALA A 61 -3.06 1.17 -24.96
C ALA A 61 -1.70 0.75 -24.43
N TYR A 62 -1.65 -0.31 -23.64
CA TYR A 62 -0.40 -0.81 -23.05
C TYR A 62 0.13 -2.02 -23.84
N THR A 63 1.44 -2.22 -23.79
CA THR A 63 2.02 -3.49 -24.25
C THR A 63 1.48 -4.67 -23.45
N ASP A 64 1.33 -5.85 -24.06
CA ASP A 64 0.67 -7.04 -23.48
C ASP A 64 -0.84 -6.88 -23.20
N GLU A 65 -1.44 -5.73 -23.53
CA GLU A 65 -2.88 -5.54 -23.47
C GLU A 65 -3.57 -6.14 -24.71
N GLU A 66 -4.74 -6.77 -24.50
CA GLU A 66 -5.59 -7.25 -25.58
C GLU A 66 -6.49 -6.11 -26.09
N ILE A 67 -6.30 -5.75 -27.36
CA ILE A 67 -7.10 -4.76 -28.06
C ILE A 67 -8.13 -5.41 -28.98
N THR A 68 -9.30 -4.79 -29.10
CA THR A 68 -10.33 -5.20 -30.05
C THR A 68 -10.31 -4.30 -31.28
N THR A 69 -10.26 -4.91 -32.45
CA THR A 69 -10.34 -4.20 -33.74
C THR A 69 -11.63 -4.58 -34.46
N GLN A 70 -12.24 -3.64 -35.18
CA GLN A 70 -13.47 -3.86 -35.95
C GLN A 70 -13.34 -3.21 -37.32
N TRP A 71 -13.88 -3.84 -38.37
CA TRP A 71 -13.82 -3.29 -39.71
C TRP A 71 -15.07 -3.60 -40.54
N ILE A 72 -15.28 -2.78 -41.57
CA ILE A 72 -16.37 -2.93 -42.55
C ILE A 72 -15.77 -2.88 -43.95
N ILE A 73 -16.18 -3.82 -44.79
CA ILE A 73 -15.85 -3.87 -46.22
C ILE A 73 -17.15 -3.69 -47.00
N HIS A 74 -17.09 -2.92 -48.08
CA HIS A 74 -18.20 -2.64 -48.99
C HIS A 74 -17.82 -3.03 -50.41
N ASN A 75 -18.73 -3.67 -51.16
CA ASN A 75 -18.55 -3.90 -52.59
C ASN A 75 -19.27 -2.80 -53.40
N ALA A 76 -18.48 -1.85 -53.91
CA ALA A 76 -18.93 -0.70 -54.68
C ALA A 76 -19.27 -1.03 -56.14
N ARG A 77 -18.94 -2.24 -56.63
CA ARG A 77 -19.26 -2.67 -58.00
C ARG A 77 -19.62 -4.16 -58.06
N GLY A 78 -19.53 -4.77 -59.25
CA GLY A 78 -20.22 -6.01 -59.59
C GLY A 78 -19.98 -7.18 -58.63
N PRO A 79 -20.76 -8.27 -58.72
CA PRO A 79 -20.68 -9.37 -57.76
C PRO A 79 -19.36 -10.15 -57.89
N ALA A 80 -18.73 -10.48 -56.76
CA ALA A 80 -17.46 -11.23 -56.68
C ALA A 80 -17.66 -12.77 -56.68
N PHE A 81 -18.63 -13.31 -57.43
CA PHE A 81 -19.19 -14.68 -57.26
C PHE A 81 -18.17 -15.80 -57.01
N GLY A 82 -18.29 -16.49 -55.88
CA GLY A 82 -17.52 -17.67 -55.50
C GLY A 82 -16.02 -17.44 -55.20
N GLN A 83 -15.58 -16.19 -55.13
CA GLN A 83 -14.20 -15.84 -54.77
C GLN A 83 -14.10 -15.51 -53.27
N SER A 84 -12.93 -15.77 -52.71
CA SER A 84 -12.52 -15.42 -51.36
C SER A 84 -11.27 -14.56 -51.46
N MET A 85 -11.21 -13.48 -50.67
CA MET A 85 -10.03 -12.64 -50.56
C MET A 85 -9.32 -12.92 -49.22
N VAL A 86 -8.12 -12.39 -49.05
CA VAL A 86 -7.42 -12.38 -47.77
C VAL A 86 -7.51 -11.00 -47.15
N VAL A 87 -7.82 -10.95 -45.85
CA VAL A 87 -7.82 -9.72 -45.06
C VAL A 87 -6.67 -9.78 -44.07
N GLN A 88 -5.89 -8.70 -44.05
CA GLN A 88 -4.77 -8.55 -43.15
C GLN A 88 -4.85 -7.20 -42.42
N ILE A 89 -4.58 -7.22 -41.12
CA ILE A 89 -4.47 -6.02 -40.29
C ILE A 89 -3.06 -5.95 -39.74
N GLU A 90 -2.39 -4.83 -39.97
CA GLU A 90 -1.01 -4.56 -39.56
C GLU A 90 -0.99 -3.40 -38.55
N LEU A 91 -0.14 -3.51 -37.53
CA LEU A 91 0.23 -2.40 -36.67
C LEU A 91 1.38 -1.64 -37.34
N VAL A 92 1.18 -0.36 -37.61
CA VAL A 92 2.17 0.50 -38.25
C VAL A 92 2.53 1.68 -37.36
N ASP A 93 3.78 2.10 -37.40
CA ASP A 93 4.26 3.29 -36.70
C ASP A 93 3.85 4.59 -37.43
N SER A 94 4.26 5.73 -36.85
CA SER A 94 4.05 7.06 -37.44
C SER A 94 4.70 7.27 -38.82
N ASP A 95 5.70 6.47 -39.19
CA ASP A 95 6.38 6.48 -40.48
C ASP A 95 5.77 5.49 -41.49
N ASN A 96 4.68 4.80 -41.11
CA ASN A 96 4.01 3.72 -41.85
C ASN A 96 4.89 2.47 -42.05
N VAL A 97 5.84 2.22 -41.17
CA VAL A 97 6.58 0.96 -41.12
C VAL A 97 5.75 -0.07 -40.36
N THR A 98 5.55 -1.23 -40.98
CA THR A 98 4.85 -2.35 -40.35
C THR A 98 5.70 -2.94 -39.23
N LEU A 99 5.19 -2.88 -38.01
CA LEU A 99 5.81 -3.48 -36.83
C LEU A 99 5.41 -4.95 -36.71
N SER A 100 4.11 -5.24 -36.78
CA SER A 100 3.55 -6.57 -36.59
C SER A 100 2.27 -6.77 -37.40
N THR A 101 2.02 -7.99 -37.84
CA THR A 101 0.72 -8.38 -38.43
C THR A 101 -0.18 -8.84 -37.30
N MET A 102 -1.21 -8.04 -37.00
CA MET A 102 -2.15 -8.28 -35.91
C MET A 102 -3.17 -9.35 -36.22
N TYR A 103 -3.64 -9.39 -37.47
CA TYR A 103 -4.62 -10.34 -37.93
C TYR A 103 -4.35 -10.72 -39.37
N SER A 104 -4.53 -12.00 -39.70
CA SER A 104 -4.57 -12.49 -41.07
C SER A 104 -5.59 -13.61 -41.17
N SER A 105 -6.52 -13.47 -42.11
CA SER A 105 -7.55 -14.49 -42.37
C SER A 105 -6.97 -15.80 -42.91
N GLU A 106 -5.69 -15.85 -43.32
CA GLU A 106 -5.02 -17.09 -43.71
C GLU A 106 -4.54 -17.93 -42.52
N LEU A 107 -4.27 -17.28 -41.39
CA LEU A 107 -3.64 -17.91 -40.23
C LEU A 107 -4.66 -18.37 -39.19
N GLU A 108 -5.85 -17.77 -39.15
CA GLU A 108 -6.86 -18.05 -38.14
C GLU A 108 -7.92 -19.06 -38.62
N SER A 109 -8.04 -20.17 -37.88
CA SER A 109 -9.00 -21.26 -38.16
C SER A 109 -10.41 -21.02 -37.60
N GLU A 110 -10.62 -20.04 -36.71
CA GLU A 110 -11.85 -19.91 -35.90
C GLU A 110 -12.70 -18.66 -36.19
N ASN A 111 -12.23 -17.75 -37.06
CA ASN A 111 -13.04 -16.67 -37.63
C ASN A 111 -13.25 -16.91 -39.14
N PRO A 112 -14.17 -17.80 -39.52
CA PRO A 112 -14.47 -18.04 -40.91
C PRO A 112 -15.44 -16.96 -41.36
N SER A 113 -14.98 -15.90 -42.02
CA SER A 113 -15.76 -15.39 -43.15
C SER A 113 -14.98 -14.41 -43.99
N ILE A 114 -14.59 -14.88 -45.17
CA ILE A 114 -15.14 -14.23 -46.36
C ILE A 114 -15.91 -15.32 -47.08
N THR A 115 -16.99 -15.79 -46.42
CA THR A 115 -17.94 -16.69 -47.04
C THR A 115 -18.64 -15.93 -48.16
N ASN A 116 -18.15 -16.17 -49.37
CA ASN A 116 -18.72 -15.78 -50.64
C ASN A 116 -18.77 -14.26 -50.85
N ALA A 117 -17.91 -13.77 -51.75
CA ALA A 117 -18.40 -13.03 -52.90
C ALA A 117 -19.59 -12.08 -52.65
N MET A 118 -19.32 -10.91 -52.05
CA MET A 118 -20.35 -9.90 -51.80
C MET A 118 -21.15 -9.60 -53.08
N SER A 119 -22.48 -9.59 -52.98
CA SER A 119 -23.30 -9.05 -54.07
C SER A 119 -23.16 -7.53 -54.11
N TYR A 120 -23.44 -6.91 -55.26
CA TYR A 120 -23.44 -5.45 -55.40
C TYR A 120 -24.28 -4.76 -54.32
N GLU A 121 -23.79 -3.63 -53.78
CA GLU A 121 -24.40 -2.85 -52.68
C GLU A 121 -24.63 -3.65 -51.37
N GLN A 122 -23.96 -4.79 -51.19
CA GLN A 122 -23.85 -5.38 -49.86
C GLN A 122 -22.75 -4.67 -49.07
N SER A 123 -23.17 -3.90 -48.08
CA SER A 123 -22.39 -3.62 -46.89
C SER A 123 -22.63 -4.76 -45.89
N SER A 124 -21.55 -5.32 -45.35
CA SER A 124 -21.48 -6.31 -44.26
C SER A 124 -21.32 -7.79 -44.65
N VAL A 125 -20.11 -8.27 -44.36
CA VAL A 125 -19.91 -9.56 -43.70
C VAL A 125 -20.10 -9.30 -42.19
N GLN A 126 -20.85 -10.15 -41.49
CA GLN A 126 -21.20 -10.03 -40.06
C GLN A 126 -20.04 -9.50 -39.19
N ASP A 127 -20.35 -8.59 -38.25
CA ASP A 127 -19.53 -8.14 -37.11
C ASP A 127 -18.08 -8.63 -37.14
N SER A 128 -17.27 -8.12 -38.08
CA SER A 128 -15.90 -8.57 -38.25
C SER A 128 -15.04 -7.87 -37.21
N TYR A 129 -14.60 -8.65 -36.22
CA TYR A 129 -13.72 -8.19 -35.17
C TYR A 129 -12.59 -9.19 -34.93
N ALA A 130 -11.48 -8.70 -34.41
CA ALA A 130 -10.37 -9.51 -33.97
C ALA A 130 -9.81 -8.96 -32.66
N PHE A 131 -9.37 -9.87 -31.81
CA PHE A 131 -8.58 -9.56 -30.61
C PHE A 131 -7.11 -9.72 -30.95
N PHE A 132 -6.29 -8.80 -30.46
CA PHE A 132 -4.85 -8.85 -30.67
C PHE A 132 -4.13 -8.32 -29.43
N THR A 133 -3.02 -8.96 -29.08
CA THR A 133 -2.16 -8.50 -27.98
C THR A 133 -0.98 -7.71 -28.53
N ILE A 134 -0.78 -6.49 -28.05
CA ILE A 134 0.34 -5.64 -28.48
C ILE A 134 1.67 -6.29 -28.02
N PRO A 135 2.66 -6.49 -28.92
CA PRO A 135 3.93 -7.11 -28.56
C PRO A 135 4.64 -6.33 -27.45
N THR A 136 5.22 -7.05 -26.49
CA THR A 136 5.91 -6.45 -25.33
C THR A 136 7.12 -5.59 -25.70
N ASP A 137 7.72 -5.83 -26.86
CA ASP A 137 8.85 -5.10 -27.39
C ASP A 137 8.47 -3.86 -28.22
N THR A 138 7.17 -3.52 -28.29
CA THR A 138 6.68 -2.33 -28.99
C THR A 138 7.09 -1.06 -28.23
N PRO A 139 7.95 -0.18 -28.79
CA PRO A 139 8.36 1.04 -28.10
C PRO A 139 7.20 2.01 -27.90
N SER A 140 7.27 2.86 -26.87
CA SER A 140 6.21 3.84 -26.65
C SER A 140 6.14 4.86 -27.79
N GLY A 141 4.93 5.15 -28.29
CA GLY A 141 4.75 6.06 -29.42
C GLY A 141 3.38 6.01 -30.08
N ASP A 142 3.22 6.78 -31.15
CA ASP A 142 1.99 6.82 -31.95
C ASP A 142 1.97 5.72 -33.02
N TYR A 143 0.91 4.92 -33.01
CA TYR A 143 0.67 3.84 -33.95
C TYR A 143 -0.69 3.95 -34.62
N ARG A 144 -0.85 3.28 -35.76
CA ARG A 144 -2.12 3.15 -36.47
C ARG A 144 -2.32 1.70 -36.88
N CYS A 145 -3.57 1.32 -37.05
CA CYS A 145 -3.89 0.07 -37.72
C CYS A 145 -4.00 0.31 -39.21
N LYS A 146 -3.45 -0.60 -39.99
CA LYS A 146 -3.54 -0.63 -41.45
C LYS A 146 -4.29 -1.89 -41.86
N LEU A 147 -5.47 -1.71 -42.42
CA LEU A 147 -6.29 -2.77 -43.01
C LEU A 147 -5.92 -2.91 -44.49
N ILE A 148 -5.62 -4.12 -44.91
CA ILE A 148 -5.34 -4.50 -46.29
C ILE A 148 -6.35 -5.59 -46.65
N ILE A 149 -7.16 -5.33 -47.66
CA ILE A 149 -8.04 -6.32 -48.26
C ILE A 149 -7.41 -6.87 -49.54
N ASP A 150 -7.79 -8.08 -49.90
CA ASP A 150 -7.26 -8.82 -51.04
C ASP A 150 -5.72 -8.77 -51.17
N SER A 151 -5.02 -8.98 -50.06
CA SER A 151 -3.55 -8.85 -50.01
C SER A 151 -2.79 -9.78 -50.96
N ASN A 152 -3.42 -10.88 -51.38
CA ASN A 152 -2.89 -11.86 -52.33
C ASN A 152 -3.33 -11.61 -53.78
N ASN A 153 -4.19 -10.62 -54.04
CA ASN A 153 -4.80 -10.37 -55.35
C ASN A 153 -5.61 -11.58 -55.85
N ASP A 154 -6.35 -12.24 -54.94
CA ASP A 154 -7.17 -13.43 -55.22
C ASP A 154 -8.48 -13.07 -55.92
N VAL A 155 -8.98 -11.85 -55.70
CA VAL A 155 -10.14 -11.28 -56.40
C VAL A 155 -9.63 -10.33 -57.49
N THR A 156 -10.19 -10.41 -58.70
CA THR A 156 -9.86 -9.42 -59.73
C THR A 156 -10.87 -8.28 -59.67
N GLU A 157 -10.38 -7.10 -59.31
CA GLU A 157 -11.21 -5.94 -59.04
C GLU A 157 -11.20 -4.93 -60.19
N SER A 158 -12.19 -4.05 -60.20
CA SER A 158 -12.24 -2.94 -61.16
C SER A 158 -11.25 -1.82 -60.79
N ASN A 159 -10.92 -1.72 -59.50
CA ASN A 159 -9.89 -0.85 -58.96
C ASN A 159 -9.13 -1.62 -57.89
N GLU A 160 -7.81 -1.73 -58.05
CA GLU A 160 -6.92 -2.44 -57.11
C GLU A 160 -6.20 -1.45 -56.18
N SER A 161 -6.43 -0.13 -56.35
CA SER A 161 -5.67 0.92 -55.66
C SER A 161 -6.31 1.39 -54.35
N ASN A 162 -7.51 0.89 -54.03
CA ASN A 162 -8.37 1.29 -52.92
C ASN A 162 -8.48 0.18 -51.85
N ASN A 163 -7.57 -0.79 -51.86
CA ASN A 163 -7.60 -1.96 -50.97
C ASN A 163 -6.97 -1.72 -49.59
N VAL A 164 -6.61 -0.47 -49.27
CA VAL A 164 -5.91 -0.12 -48.02
C VAL A 164 -6.65 0.99 -47.27
N HIS A 165 -6.81 0.81 -45.97
CA HIS A 165 -7.39 1.80 -45.04
C HIS A 165 -6.57 1.93 -43.77
N PHE A 166 -6.54 3.12 -43.18
CA PHE A 166 -5.85 3.40 -41.92
C PHE A 166 -6.84 3.85 -40.85
N SER A 167 -6.69 3.35 -39.62
CA SER A 167 -7.46 3.82 -38.46
C SER A 167 -7.02 5.21 -38.01
N GLU A 168 -7.77 5.84 -37.11
CA GLU A 168 -7.24 6.94 -36.31
C GLU A 168 -5.98 6.48 -35.52
N PRO A 169 -5.01 7.38 -35.29
CA PRO A 169 -3.83 7.08 -34.50
C PRO A 169 -4.18 6.91 -33.02
N PHE A 170 -3.42 6.05 -32.35
CA PHE A 170 -3.49 5.84 -30.91
C PHE A 170 -2.08 5.70 -30.34
N TYR A 171 -1.94 6.02 -29.07
CA TYR A 171 -0.66 5.95 -28.38
C TYR A 171 -0.51 4.59 -27.70
N VAL A 172 0.62 3.93 -27.95
CA VAL A 172 1.01 2.73 -27.24
C VAL A 172 2.03 3.12 -26.17
N GLN A 173 1.76 2.77 -24.92
CA GLN A 173 2.70 2.91 -23.81
C GLN A 173 3.37 1.56 -23.56
N ASN A 174 4.69 1.51 -23.68
CA ASN A 174 5.46 0.34 -23.29
C ASN A 174 5.56 0.28 -21.77
N GLU A 175 5.09 -0.82 -21.18
CA GLU A 175 5.11 -1.00 -19.72
C GLU A 175 6.55 -1.14 -19.20
N ASP A 176 7.42 -1.84 -19.92
CA ASP A 176 8.82 -1.99 -19.51
C ASP A 176 9.56 -0.65 -19.53
N GLU A 177 9.21 0.27 -20.43
CA GLU A 177 9.74 1.63 -20.46
C GLU A 177 9.14 2.52 -19.36
N LEU A 178 7.84 2.37 -19.06
CA LEU A 178 7.14 3.13 -18.02
C LEU A 178 7.71 2.83 -16.64
N TRP A 179 7.98 1.56 -16.36
CA TRP A 179 8.47 1.08 -15.07
C TRP A 179 9.99 0.83 -15.07
N ALA A 180 10.73 1.29 -16.10
CA ALA A 180 12.17 1.03 -16.22
C ALA A 180 12.98 1.54 -15.02
N ASN A 181 12.47 2.60 -14.36
CA ASN A 181 13.08 3.25 -13.21
C ASN A 181 12.21 3.13 -11.95
N ASP A 182 11.16 2.33 -11.94
CA ASP A 182 10.25 2.09 -10.81
C ASP A 182 10.09 0.56 -10.66
N VAL A 183 10.81 0.00 -9.69
CA VAL A 183 11.02 -1.44 -9.54
C VAL A 183 9.79 -2.14 -8.96
N ASP A 184 9.04 -1.51 -8.07
CA ASP A 184 7.87 -2.07 -7.40
C ASP A 184 6.53 -1.50 -7.87
N ARG A 185 6.57 -0.58 -8.84
CA ARG A 185 5.45 -0.07 -9.63
C ARG A 185 4.43 0.71 -8.80
N ASP A 186 4.91 1.49 -7.86
CA ASP A 186 4.07 2.33 -7.00
C ASP A 186 3.98 3.80 -7.48
N GLY A 187 4.72 4.14 -8.52
CA GLY A 187 4.78 5.48 -9.11
C GLY A 187 5.94 6.33 -8.59
N PHE A 188 6.80 5.79 -7.72
CA PHE A 188 8.02 6.44 -7.26
C PHE A 188 9.25 5.85 -7.95
N ASN A 189 10.09 6.74 -8.49
CA ASN A 189 11.28 6.30 -9.20
C ASN A 189 12.34 5.79 -8.22
N SER A 190 12.83 4.57 -8.40
CA SER A 190 13.94 3.97 -7.67
C SER A 190 15.28 4.70 -7.88
N THR A 191 15.36 5.60 -8.86
CA THR A 191 16.49 6.52 -9.05
C THR A 191 15.99 7.90 -9.45
N ASP A 192 16.70 8.95 -9.04
CA ASP A 192 16.36 10.36 -9.33
C ASP A 192 16.17 10.60 -10.84
N ALA A 193 14.94 10.96 -11.23
CA ALA A 193 14.59 11.35 -12.58
C ALA A 193 14.78 12.86 -12.83
N GLY A 194 15.33 13.60 -11.85
CA GLY A 194 15.58 15.03 -11.89
C GLY A 194 14.48 15.88 -11.25
N ASP A 195 13.48 15.25 -10.65
CA ASP A 195 12.47 15.87 -9.79
C ASP A 195 12.91 15.95 -8.31
N GLY A 196 13.99 15.25 -7.95
CA GLY A 196 14.52 15.18 -6.59
C GLY A 196 13.69 14.30 -5.66
N ILE A 197 12.76 13.52 -6.21
CA ILE A 197 11.98 12.51 -5.48
C ILE A 197 12.55 11.15 -5.85
N ILE A 198 12.97 10.39 -4.86
CA ILE A 198 13.50 9.04 -5.02
C ILE A 198 12.73 8.16 -4.07
N ASP A 199 12.32 7.00 -4.56
CA ASP A 199 11.72 5.96 -3.73
C ASP A 199 12.73 5.48 -2.66
N ASP A 200 12.37 5.67 -1.39
CA ASP A 200 13.10 5.23 -0.21
C ASP A 200 12.85 3.75 0.11
N CYS A 201 11.86 3.12 -0.54
CA CYS A 201 11.49 1.72 -0.45
C CYS A 201 11.46 0.98 -1.81
N PRO A 202 12.56 0.90 -2.60
CA PRO A 202 12.59 0.39 -4.00
C PRO A 202 12.11 -1.02 -4.32
N ASN A 203 11.65 -1.80 -3.34
CA ASN A 203 11.16 -3.16 -3.56
C ASN A 203 9.85 -3.43 -2.80
N ASN A 204 9.27 -2.41 -2.19
CA ASN A 204 8.09 -2.53 -1.38
C ASN A 204 7.15 -1.35 -1.66
N PRO A 205 6.10 -1.58 -2.45
CA PRO A 205 5.29 -0.50 -2.99
C PRO A 205 4.59 0.25 -1.87
N GLY A 206 4.53 1.58 -2.01
CA GLY A 206 3.98 2.45 -1.00
C GLY A 206 3.43 3.76 -1.54
N THR A 207 2.93 4.58 -0.61
CA THR A 207 2.27 5.85 -0.93
C THR A 207 2.69 7.00 -0.02
N SER A 208 3.65 6.77 0.87
CA SER A 208 4.18 7.81 1.76
C SER A 208 4.82 8.95 0.95
N THR A 209 4.65 10.18 1.43
CA THR A 209 5.07 11.41 0.73
C THR A 209 5.68 12.49 1.63
N LEU A 210 5.67 12.30 2.96
CA LEU A 210 6.14 13.32 3.90
C LEU A 210 7.55 13.06 4.42
N ASP A 211 7.83 11.83 4.83
CA ASP A 211 9.10 11.43 5.45
C ASP A 211 9.93 10.53 4.54
N ARG A 212 9.33 9.49 3.97
CA ARG A 212 10.01 8.49 3.13
C ARG A 212 9.17 8.20 1.89
N TYR A 213 9.58 8.72 0.74
CA TYR A 213 8.81 8.59 -0.49
C TYR A 213 8.73 7.13 -0.95
N GLY A 214 7.56 6.69 -1.44
CA GLY A 214 7.37 5.32 -1.95
C GLY A 214 7.33 4.22 -0.87
N CYS A 215 7.39 4.58 0.40
CA CYS A 215 7.26 3.59 1.47
C CYS A 215 5.80 3.30 1.83
N PRO A 216 5.47 2.09 2.31
CA PRO A 216 4.11 1.74 2.72
C PRO A 216 3.55 2.70 3.76
N ASP A 217 2.33 3.15 3.53
CA ASP A 217 1.55 4.06 4.37
C ASP A 217 0.12 3.51 4.41
N LEU A 218 -0.25 2.95 5.56
CA LEU A 218 -1.43 2.11 5.71
C LEU A 218 -2.72 2.91 5.91
N ASP A 219 -2.64 4.11 6.47
CA ASP A 219 -3.80 4.99 6.70
C ASP A 219 -3.82 6.24 5.80
N SER A 220 -2.80 6.39 4.96
CA SER A 220 -2.71 7.40 3.90
C SER A 220 -2.65 8.84 4.41
N ASP A 221 -2.02 9.07 5.56
CA ASP A 221 -1.76 10.41 6.07
C ASP A 221 -0.46 11.04 5.50
N GLY A 222 0.32 10.25 4.77
CA GLY A 222 1.54 10.64 4.09
C GLY A 222 2.82 10.23 4.82
N VAL A 223 2.75 9.74 6.06
CA VAL A 223 3.90 9.24 6.82
C VAL A 223 4.05 7.73 6.62
N SER A 224 5.28 7.26 6.47
CA SER A 224 5.53 5.83 6.30
C SER A 224 5.22 5.04 7.58
N ASN A 225 4.70 3.82 7.44
CA ASN A 225 4.37 2.92 8.57
C ASN A 225 5.54 2.70 9.56
N ASP A 226 6.78 2.84 9.09
CA ASP A 226 7.98 2.66 9.91
C ASP A 226 8.23 3.85 10.85
N ASN A 227 7.80 5.05 10.46
CA ASN A 227 8.02 6.30 11.20
C ASN A 227 6.72 6.88 11.79
N ASP A 228 5.59 6.25 11.50
CA ASP A 228 4.30 6.57 12.06
C ASP A 228 4.11 5.86 13.42
N ILE A 229 3.80 6.63 14.47
CA ILE A 229 3.50 6.09 15.80
C ILE A 229 2.18 5.29 15.83
N LEU A 230 1.21 5.66 15.01
CA LEU A 230 -0.09 5.01 14.91
C LEU A 230 -0.45 4.72 13.43
N PRO A 231 0.18 3.69 12.79
CA PRO A 231 0.02 3.36 11.36
C PRO A 231 -1.38 2.96 10.87
N ASN A 232 -2.42 3.05 11.71
CA ASN A 232 -3.80 2.76 11.34
C ASN A 232 -4.73 3.92 11.68
N ASP A 233 -4.18 5.07 12.07
CA ASP A 233 -4.89 6.26 12.49
C ASP A 233 -4.32 7.49 11.80
N MET A 234 -4.91 7.80 10.64
CA MET A 234 -4.54 8.96 9.81
C MET A 234 -4.56 10.33 10.53
N SER A 235 -5.05 10.38 11.77
CA SER A 235 -5.08 11.60 12.56
C SER A 235 -3.82 11.79 13.42
N GLN A 236 -2.95 10.79 13.55
CA GLN A 236 -1.76 10.83 14.41
C GLN A 236 -0.57 10.11 13.78
N TYR A 237 0.56 10.82 13.65
CA TYR A 237 1.78 10.29 13.04
C TYR A 237 3.08 10.64 13.77
N TYR A 238 3.05 11.59 14.70
CA TYR A 238 4.20 11.95 15.56
C TYR A 238 3.80 12.01 17.03
N ASP A 239 4.81 11.78 17.88
CA ASP A 239 4.78 11.93 19.34
C ASP A 239 6.16 12.46 19.74
N THR A 240 6.25 13.77 19.87
CA THR A 240 7.53 14.49 20.00
C THR A 240 8.14 14.31 21.40
N ASP A 241 7.31 14.19 22.43
CA ASP A 241 7.76 14.06 23.82
C ASP A 241 7.75 12.63 24.37
N GLY A 242 7.14 11.69 23.64
CA GLY A 242 7.16 10.26 23.91
C GLY A 242 6.23 9.84 25.05
N ASP A 243 5.18 10.60 25.34
CA ASP A 243 4.24 10.31 26.42
C ASP A 243 3.09 9.37 26.03
N GLY A 244 3.00 9.03 24.74
CA GLY A 244 2.00 8.14 24.16
C GLY A 244 0.70 8.82 23.73
N PHE A 245 0.63 10.15 23.74
CA PHE A 245 -0.40 10.95 23.09
C PHE A 245 0.17 11.58 21.82
N GLY A 246 -0.56 11.50 20.71
CA GLY A 246 -0.03 11.98 19.42
C GLY A 246 -0.09 13.51 19.32
N ASP A 247 0.91 14.11 18.67
CA ASP A 247 1.13 15.56 18.59
C ASP A 247 -0.04 16.34 17.98
N ASN A 248 -0.94 15.69 17.24
CA ASN A 248 -2.11 16.36 16.67
C ASN A 248 -3.22 16.50 17.72
N PRO A 249 -3.47 17.70 18.28
CA PRO A 249 -4.41 17.89 19.39
C PRO A 249 -5.87 17.61 19.02
N ILE A 250 -6.19 17.58 17.72
CA ILE A 250 -7.55 17.32 17.20
C ILE A 250 -7.73 15.83 16.83
N GLY A 251 -6.63 15.08 16.74
CA GLY A 251 -6.65 13.66 16.39
C GLY A 251 -7.09 12.75 17.52
N THR A 252 -7.10 11.45 17.26
CA THR A 252 -7.40 10.44 18.28
C THR A 252 -6.36 10.52 19.38
N ASN A 253 -6.83 10.67 20.63
CA ASN A 253 -5.94 10.81 21.78
C ASN A 253 -4.86 11.87 21.61
N GLY A 254 -5.20 12.98 20.94
CA GLY A 254 -4.27 14.08 20.73
C GLY A 254 -3.77 14.73 22.01
N ASP A 255 -2.47 15.02 22.00
CA ASP A 255 -1.79 15.76 23.03
C ASP A 255 -2.10 17.26 22.95
N GLN A 256 -2.48 17.85 24.08
CA GLN A 256 -2.67 19.30 24.23
C GLN A 256 -1.36 20.03 24.54
N CYS A 257 -0.30 19.31 24.90
CA CYS A 257 1.03 19.79 25.23
C CYS A 257 2.17 19.06 24.46
N PRO A 258 2.21 19.06 23.10
CA PRO A 258 3.10 18.19 22.27
C PRO A 258 4.61 18.21 22.54
N ASP A 259 5.10 19.22 23.26
CA ASP A 259 6.53 19.38 23.58
C ASP A 259 6.85 18.95 25.03
N VAL A 260 5.86 18.53 25.84
CA VAL A 260 5.96 18.32 27.28
C VAL A 260 5.15 17.12 27.74
N ALA A 261 5.89 16.03 27.99
CA ALA A 261 5.28 14.76 28.38
C ALA A 261 4.31 14.88 29.56
N GLY A 262 3.13 14.29 29.39
CA GLY A 262 2.06 14.35 30.36
C GLY A 262 1.25 13.07 30.48
N VAL A 263 -0.01 13.23 30.87
CA VAL A 263 -0.90 12.12 31.20
C VAL A 263 -2.33 12.36 30.68
N SER A 264 -3.14 11.30 30.70
CA SER A 264 -4.53 11.35 30.21
C SER A 264 -5.44 12.40 30.89
N LEU A 265 -5.09 12.82 32.11
CA LEU A 265 -5.84 13.77 32.94
C LEU A 265 -4.90 14.90 33.42
N GLY A 266 -4.11 15.47 32.51
CA GLY A 266 -3.31 16.67 32.81
C GLY A 266 -4.17 17.89 33.09
N ASP A 267 -3.62 18.87 33.81
CA ASP A 267 -4.35 20.08 34.22
C ASP A 267 -4.79 20.93 33.02
N ASP A 268 -3.91 21.08 32.02
CA ASP A 268 -4.17 21.81 30.77
C ASP A 268 -4.77 20.93 29.65
N GLY A 269 -5.09 19.68 29.98
CA GLY A 269 -5.69 18.72 29.05
C GLY A 269 -4.95 17.40 28.96
N ARG A 270 -5.39 16.57 28.02
CA ARG A 270 -4.78 15.27 27.74
C ARG A 270 -3.37 15.45 27.20
N GLY A 271 -2.42 14.68 27.72
CA GLY A 271 -0.99 14.73 27.36
C GLY A 271 -0.24 15.91 27.99
N CYS A 272 -0.92 16.74 28.82
CA CYS A 272 -0.24 17.73 29.64
C CYS A 272 0.20 17.14 31.00
N PRO A 273 1.27 17.69 31.62
CA PRO A 273 1.68 17.30 32.96
C PRO A 273 0.64 17.70 34.01
N ILE A 274 0.63 17.01 35.15
CA ILE A 274 -0.10 17.47 36.34
C ILE A 274 0.77 18.50 37.05
N LEU A 275 0.21 19.66 37.37
CA LEU A 275 0.92 20.77 38.00
C LEU A 275 0.54 20.90 39.49
N ASP A 276 1.45 21.52 40.23
CA ASP A 276 1.28 22.00 41.60
C ASP A 276 1.71 23.48 41.56
N LEU A 277 0.72 24.38 41.47
CA LEU A 277 0.94 25.77 41.09
C LEU A 277 1.63 26.57 42.20
N ASP A 278 1.33 26.27 43.46
CA ASP A 278 1.89 26.94 44.63
C ASP A 278 3.01 26.15 45.31
N SER A 279 3.27 24.92 44.85
CA SER A 279 4.32 24.02 45.31
C SER A 279 4.24 23.71 46.80
N ASP A 280 3.02 23.62 47.34
CA ASP A 280 2.75 23.25 48.73
C ASP A 280 2.76 21.72 48.96
N GLY A 281 2.82 20.93 47.88
CA GLY A 281 2.84 19.47 47.88
C GLY A 281 1.50 18.82 47.58
N VAL A 282 0.45 19.60 47.28
CA VAL A 282 -0.87 19.14 46.85
C VAL A 282 -1.08 19.54 45.38
N LEU A 283 -1.39 18.57 44.52
CA LEU A 283 -1.64 18.84 43.10
C LEU A 283 -2.89 19.71 42.92
N ASN A 284 -2.92 20.56 41.89
CA ASN A 284 -4.02 21.50 41.64
C ASN A 284 -5.40 20.83 41.63
N GLU A 285 -5.52 19.61 41.09
CA GLU A 285 -6.77 18.85 41.07
C GLU A 285 -7.32 18.50 42.46
N ASN A 286 -6.45 18.46 43.48
CA ASN A 286 -6.75 18.08 44.86
C ASN A 286 -6.60 19.26 45.84
N ASP A 287 -6.22 20.44 45.35
CA ASP A 287 -5.95 21.64 46.15
C ASP A 287 -7.17 22.59 46.18
N LEU A 288 -7.67 22.87 47.39
CA LEU A 288 -8.77 23.81 47.63
C LEU A 288 -8.26 25.26 47.83
N CYS A 289 -6.97 25.43 48.06
CA CYS A 289 -6.29 26.67 48.40
C CYS A 289 -5.11 26.94 47.43
N PRO A 290 -5.39 27.34 46.17
CA PRO A 290 -4.42 27.42 45.07
C PRO A 290 -3.32 28.52 45.18
N GLU A 291 -3.22 29.18 46.33
CA GLU A 291 -2.24 30.25 46.59
C GLU A 291 -1.65 30.12 48.00
N THR A 292 -1.37 28.89 48.44
CA THR A 292 -0.74 28.65 49.74
C THR A 292 0.72 29.10 49.72
N PRO A 293 1.16 29.94 50.68
CA PRO A 293 2.54 30.39 50.70
C PRO A 293 3.54 29.25 50.89
N LEU A 294 4.62 29.26 50.11
CA LEU A 294 5.72 28.31 50.20
C LEU A 294 6.23 28.11 51.64
N GLY A 295 6.21 26.85 52.11
CA GLY A 295 6.68 26.46 53.44
C GLY A 295 5.61 26.44 54.53
N THR A 296 4.34 26.71 54.19
CA THR A 296 3.20 26.51 55.07
C THR A 296 2.91 25.02 55.25
N LEU A 297 2.52 24.60 56.46
CA LEU A 297 2.07 23.23 56.69
C LEU A 297 0.61 23.11 56.24
N VAL A 298 0.41 22.46 55.10
CA VAL A 298 -0.90 22.25 54.51
C VAL A 298 -1.49 20.89 54.84
N GLY A 299 -2.82 20.83 54.88
CA GLY A 299 -3.57 19.59 55.00
C GLY A 299 -3.56 18.78 53.69
N SER A 300 -4.35 17.71 53.65
CA SER A 300 -4.58 16.94 52.41
C SER A 300 -5.40 17.70 51.35
N ASP A 301 -5.95 18.85 51.72
CA ASP A 301 -6.76 19.76 50.92
C ASP A 301 -5.99 20.99 50.43
N GLY A 302 -4.66 21.05 50.65
CA GLY A 302 -3.80 22.18 50.25
C GLY A 302 -4.01 23.46 51.07
N CYS A 303 -4.91 23.45 52.06
CA CYS A 303 -5.16 24.61 52.90
C CYS A 303 -4.29 24.62 54.17
N GLU A 304 -3.91 25.82 54.62
CA GLU A 304 -3.19 26.05 55.87
C GLU A 304 -3.94 25.43 57.06
N LEU A 305 -3.24 24.58 57.82
CA LEU A 305 -3.77 24.04 59.06
C LEU A 305 -3.90 25.16 60.10
N PRO A 306 -5.04 25.28 60.80
CA PRO A 306 -5.14 26.24 61.89
C PRO A 306 -4.10 25.88 62.96
N ASP A 307 -3.27 26.85 63.34
CA ASP A 307 -2.41 26.74 64.51
C ASP A 307 -3.26 26.24 65.69
N GLU A 308 -2.80 25.17 66.33
CA GLU A 308 -3.43 24.69 67.56
C GLU A 308 -3.58 25.88 68.52
N PRO A 309 -4.78 26.14 69.08
CA PRO A 309 -4.95 27.28 69.97
C PRO A 309 -4.04 27.09 71.17
N ASP A 310 -3.10 28.03 71.33
CA ASP A 310 -2.31 28.20 72.55
C ASP A 310 -3.21 28.04 73.77
N GLU A 311 -2.87 27.07 74.62
CA GLU A 311 -3.45 26.85 75.94
C GLU A 311 -3.73 28.18 76.64
N PRO A 312 -4.94 28.41 77.18
CA PRO A 312 -5.28 29.70 77.75
C PRO A 312 -4.45 29.95 79.01
N SER A 313 -3.65 31.01 78.96
CA SER A 313 -3.07 31.67 80.13
C SER A 313 -4.19 32.09 81.11
N ASP A 314 -4.44 31.26 82.12
CA ASP A 314 -5.22 31.63 83.30
C ASP A 314 -4.33 32.37 84.31
N ASN A 315 -4.73 33.61 84.58
CA ASN A 315 -4.15 34.52 85.55
C ASN A 315 -5.08 34.55 86.77
N THR A 316 -4.59 34.20 87.98
CA THR A 316 -4.63 35.07 89.19
C THR A 316 -4.28 34.36 90.53
N THR A 317 -3.39 35.01 91.31
CA THR A 317 -3.29 35.09 92.81
C THR A 317 -2.87 33.84 93.60
N ASP A 318 -2.02 33.80 94.64
CA ASP A 318 -1.45 34.76 95.62
C ASP A 318 -0.20 34.07 96.29
N PRO A 319 0.44 34.56 97.38
CA PRO A 319 1.82 35.04 97.43
C PRO A 319 2.74 34.13 98.32
N THR A 320 3.91 34.64 98.68
CA THR A 320 4.88 34.15 99.69
C THR A 320 6.12 33.42 99.17
N ASP A 321 7.11 34.23 98.78
CA ASP A 321 8.49 34.05 99.22
C ASP A 321 8.53 34.13 100.76
N PRO A 322 9.27 33.25 101.47
CA PRO A 322 10.33 33.81 102.30
C PRO A 322 11.59 32.92 102.48
N VAL A 323 12.74 33.58 102.23
CA VAL A 323 14.05 33.58 102.94
C VAL A 323 15.09 32.46 102.74
N ASP A 324 16.27 32.94 102.31
CA ASP A 324 17.64 32.48 102.59
C ASP A 324 17.89 32.03 104.05
N PRO A 325 18.87 31.12 104.25
CA PRO A 325 19.96 31.49 105.15
C PRO A 325 21.37 31.13 104.64
N VAL A 326 22.28 32.06 104.96
CA VAL A 326 23.73 32.06 104.83
C VAL A 326 24.40 31.04 105.78
N ASP A 327 25.47 30.34 105.32
CA ASP A 327 26.70 30.03 106.11
C ASP A 327 27.80 29.35 105.23
N PRO A 328 29.09 29.24 105.65
CA PRO A 328 30.22 29.81 104.89
C PRO A 328 31.41 28.85 104.61
N VAL A 329 32.38 29.36 103.84
CA VAL A 329 33.79 28.93 103.54
C VAL A 329 34.45 27.68 104.19
N ASP A 330 35.06 26.85 103.31
CA ASP A 330 36.44 26.25 103.29
C ASP A 330 36.87 25.17 104.33
N PRO A 331 37.95 24.37 104.15
CA PRO A 331 38.60 23.65 103.02
C PRO A 331 38.74 22.12 103.26
N THR A 332 38.99 21.31 102.20
CA THR A 332 40.10 20.31 102.17
C THR A 332 40.38 19.82 100.73
N ASP A 333 41.53 20.28 100.23
CA ASP A 333 42.50 19.70 99.27
C ASP A 333 42.79 18.17 99.55
N PRO A 334 43.40 17.33 98.67
CA PRO A 334 44.29 17.72 97.57
C PRO A 334 44.27 16.94 96.24
N GLY A 335 44.85 17.56 95.21
CA GLY A 335 45.40 16.86 94.04
C GLY A 335 45.54 17.70 92.77
N ASP A 336 46.46 18.67 92.82
CA ASP A 336 46.95 19.52 91.73
C ASP A 336 47.99 18.77 90.85
N ASP A 337 48.65 19.51 89.98
CA ASP A 337 49.74 19.22 89.07
C ASP A 337 49.36 18.69 87.66
N THR A 338 48.81 19.64 86.90
CA THR A 338 49.39 20.17 85.64
C THR A 338 50.20 19.21 84.76
N ASN A 339 49.90 19.16 83.45
CA ASN A 339 50.71 19.86 82.44
C ASN A 339 50.13 19.72 81.02
N SER A 340 50.37 20.77 80.25
CA SER A 340 50.07 20.98 78.83
C SER A 340 51.19 20.45 77.92
N GLY A 341 50.90 20.24 76.63
CA GLY A 341 51.88 20.08 75.53
C GLY A 341 52.06 18.62 75.06
N ASP A 342 51.57 18.19 73.90
CA ASP A 342 51.95 18.52 72.50
C ASP A 342 53.04 17.59 71.92
N ASP A 343 52.93 17.37 70.62
CA ASP A 343 53.83 16.79 69.62
C ASP A 343 53.90 15.26 69.38
N THR A 344 53.23 14.89 68.28
CA THR A 344 53.76 14.24 67.06
C THR A 344 54.93 13.24 67.12
N THR A 345 54.73 12.11 66.45
CA THR A 345 55.59 11.49 65.38
C THR A 345 54.84 10.23 64.89
N ASP A 346 54.33 10.14 63.66
CA ASP A 346 55.01 9.95 62.36
C ASP A 346 55.47 8.50 62.07
N SER A 347 54.89 8.01 60.95
CA SER A 347 55.46 7.12 59.91
C SER A 347 55.39 5.58 59.99
N THR A 348 54.79 5.04 58.90
CA THR A 348 55.22 3.89 58.03
C THR A 348 55.04 2.46 58.57
N ASP A 349 54.62 1.42 57.83
CA ASP A 349 54.45 1.22 56.38
C ASP A 349 53.60 -0.05 56.07
N GLU A 350 52.99 -0.02 54.87
CA GLU A 350 52.78 -1.04 53.82
C GLU A 350 52.03 -2.39 53.99
N SER A 351 50.98 -2.51 53.14
CA SER A 351 50.53 -3.66 52.28
C SER A 351 50.08 -4.97 52.95
N GLU A 352 49.00 -5.64 52.54
CA GLU A 352 48.70 -6.14 51.19
C GLU A 352 47.18 -6.17 50.86
N SER A 353 46.92 -6.04 49.57
CA SER A 353 45.64 -6.07 48.86
C SER A 353 45.02 -7.47 48.75
N GLU A 354 43.69 -7.58 48.89
CA GLU A 354 42.87 -8.43 48.01
C GLU A 354 41.47 -7.79 47.81
N SER A 355 41.27 -7.20 46.63
CA SER A 355 40.00 -6.65 46.16
C SER A 355 39.14 -7.77 45.56
N GLY A 356 38.09 -8.19 46.27
CA GLY A 356 37.01 -9.01 45.72
C GLY A 356 36.04 -8.16 44.90
N ILE A 357 35.81 -8.55 43.65
CA ILE A 357 34.83 -7.91 42.77
C ILE A 357 33.40 -8.22 43.29
N PHE A 358 32.57 -7.18 43.46
CA PHE A 358 31.17 -7.26 43.93
C PHE A 358 30.91 -8.04 45.22
N GLY A 359 31.78 -7.94 46.23
CA GLY A 359 31.43 -8.29 47.63
C GLY A 359 31.00 -9.74 47.90
N MET A 360 31.24 -10.69 46.98
CA MET A 360 30.92 -12.11 47.19
C MET A 360 32.20 -12.93 47.40
N SER A 361 32.15 -13.92 48.29
CA SER A 361 33.29 -14.76 48.64
C SER A 361 33.83 -15.57 47.43
N TYR A 362 35.14 -15.82 47.38
CA TYR A 362 35.80 -16.54 46.28
C TYR A 362 35.25 -17.95 46.02
N THR A 363 34.64 -18.58 47.01
CA THR A 363 33.97 -19.88 46.83
C THR A 363 32.71 -19.77 45.97
N LEU A 364 32.04 -18.63 45.97
CA LEU A 364 30.81 -18.39 45.22
C LEU A 364 31.09 -17.97 43.76
N VAL A 365 32.14 -17.17 43.55
CA VAL A 365 32.65 -16.84 42.20
C VAL A 365 33.20 -18.09 41.50
N GLY A 366 33.85 -19.00 42.24
CA GLY A 366 34.33 -20.27 41.69
C GLY A 366 33.20 -21.19 41.20
N ILE A 367 32.04 -21.18 41.88
CA ILE A 367 30.88 -21.98 41.47
C ILE A 367 30.20 -21.37 40.23
N ILE A 368 30.04 -20.04 40.20
CA ILE A 368 29.44 -19.34 39.04
C ILE A 368 30.35 -19.48 37.81
N GLY A 369 31.67 -19.33 37.97
CA GLY A 369 32.64 -19.54 36.90
C GLY A 369 32.64 -20.99 36.38
N ALA A 370 32.53 -21.98 37.27
CA ALA A 370 32.45 -23.38 36.86
C ALA A 370 31.16 -23.68 36.06
N VAL A 371 30.02 -23.10 36.44
CA VAL A 371 28.75 -23.27 35.73
C VAL A 371 28.78 -22.61 34.34
N VAL A 372 29.37 -21.42 34.23
CA VAL A 372 29.51 -20.70 32.94
C VAL A 372 30.46 -21.43 32.00
N VAL A 373 31.58 -21.98 32.50
CA VAL A 373 32.50 -22.78 31.69
C VAL A 373 31.84 -24.09 31.25
N LEU A 374 31.05 -24.74 32.12
CA LEU A 374 30.33 -25.96 31.77
C LEU A 374 29.26 -25.68 30.70
N LEU A 375 28.55 -24.55 30.79
CA LEU A 375 27.62 -24.09 29.75
C LEU A 375 28.33 -23.79 28.42
N LEU A 376 29.47 -23.07 28.45
CA LEU A 376 30.23 -22.77 27.23
C LEU A 376 30.83 -24.02 26.57
N VAL A 377 31.26 -25.00 27.37
CA VAL A 377 31.73 -26.31 26.85
C VAL A 377 30.58 -27.09 26.24
N THR A 378 29.37 -27.06 26.83
CA THR A 378 28.20 -27.71 26.21
C THR A 378 27.79 -27.06 24.89
N VAL A 379 27.87 -25.72 24.78
CA VAL A 379 27.60 -24.99 23.52
C VAL A 379 28.65 -25.33 22.45
N PHE A 380 29.92 -25.52 22.83
CA PHE A 380 30.98 -25.90 21.89
C PHE A 380 30.86 -27.36 21.38
N PHE A 381 30.36 -28.30 22.20
CA PHE A 381 30.11 -29.67 21.76
C PHE A 381 28.86 -29.80 20.86
N VAL A 382 27.89 -28.88 20.96
CA VAL A 382 26.71 -28.84 20.08
C VAL A 382 27.03 -28.25 18.71
N ARG A 383 28.11 -27.46 18.58
CA ARG A 383 28.47 -26.76 17.34
C ARG A 383 29.54 -27.47 16.49
N GLY A 384 29.73 -28.78 16.70
CA GLY A 384 30.84 -29.56 16.18
C GLY A 384 30.50 -30.91 15.54
N ARG A 385 29.36 -31.05 14.83
CA ARG A 385 29.20 -32.09 13.80
C ARG A 385 28.05 -31.75 12.87
N GLY A 386 28.38 -31.40 11.63
CA GLY A 386 27.39 -31.19 10.58
C GLY A 386 26.70 -32.49 10.19
N SER A 387 25.36 -32.45 10.17
CA SER A 387 24.55 -33.04 9.12
C SER A 387 23.30 -32.17 8.98
N LYS A 388 22.96 -31.85 7.74
CA LYS A 388 21.81 -31.02 7.36
C LYS A 388 20.52 -31.73 7.77
N ASN A 389 19.56 -30.90 8.17
CA ASN A 389 18.14 -31.20 8.43
C ASN A 389 17.89 -31.86 9.80
N ASP A 390 16.82 -31.43 10.49
CA ASP A 390 16.27 -31.93 11.77
C ASP A 390 16.44 -31.06 13.03
N ALA A 391 16.67 -29.74 12.89
CA ALA A 391 16.53 -28.80 14.02
C ALA A 391 15.11 -28.19 14.15
N TRP A 392 14.24 -28.39 13.16
CA TRP A 392 12.89 -27.79 13.12
C TRP A 392 11.78 -28.70 13.68
N SER A 393 12.09 -29.95 14.05
CA SER A 393 11.08 -30.93 14.50
C SER A 393 11.04 -31.20 16.01
N MET A 394 11.94 -30.58 16.81
CA MET A 394 11.91 -30.71 18.28
C MET A 394 11.34 -29.49 19.01
N GLN A 395 11.27 -28.33 18.36
CA GLN A 395 10.62 -27.15 18.94
C GLN A 395 9.09 -27.26 18.89
N GLU A 396 8.56 -27.87 17.83
CA GLU A 396 7.12 -28.11 17.65
C GLU A 396 6.54 -29.10 18.68
N LYS A 397 7.36 -30.04 19.18
CA LYS A 397 6.92 -31.04 20.17
C LYS A 397 7.04 -30.57 21.63
N ALA A 398 7.86 -29.55 21.91
CA ALA A 398 7.93 -28.94 23.25
C ALA A 398 6.80 -27.93 23.47
N TYR A 399 6.28 -27.31 22.40
CA TYR A 399 5.13 -26.40 22.48
C TYR A 399 3.78 -27.14 22.55
N SER A 400 3.67 -28.39 22.08
CA SER A 400 2.41 -29.14 22.17
C SER A 400 2.08 -29.66 23.59
N ASP A 401 3.09 -29.91 24.42
CA ASP A 401 2.89 -30.53 25.75
C ASP A 401 2.82 -29.52 26.92
N ALA A 402 3.15 -28.24 26.70
CA ALA A 402 3.02 -27.19 27.73
C ALA A 402 1.63 -26.53 27.76
N GLY A 403 0.76 -26.82 26.78
CA GLY A 403 -0.57 -26.23 26.64
C GLY A 403 -1.71 -26.96 27.38
N PHE A 404 -1.42 -27.82 28.36
CA PHE A 404 -2.47 -28.57 29.06
C PHE A 404 -2.24 -28.67 30.57
N ALA A 405 -2.38 -27.54 31.27
CA ALA A 405 -2.59 -27.52 32.71
C ALA A 405 -3.65 -26.48 33.10
N ALA A 406 -4.90 -26.89 32.94
CA ALA A 406 -6.08 -26.54 33.74
C ALA A 406 -6.16 -25.14 34.40
N VAL A 407 -6.90 -24.23 33.76
CA VAL A 407 -7.82 -23.30 34.45
C VAL A 407 -9.20 -23.48 33.84
N ALA A 408 -10.13 -23.99 34.65
CA ALA A 408 -11.49 -24.32 34.25
C ALA A 408 -12.33 -23.05 34.06
N GLY A 409 -12.93 -22.86 32.88
CA GLY A 409 -13.95 -21.82 32.68
C GLY A 409 -14.17 -21.27 31.27
N MET A 410 -13.36 -21.60 30.26
CA MET A 410 -13.52 -21.05 28.91
C MET A 410 -14.22 -22.03 27.94
N PRO A 411 -15.02 -21.52 26.99
CA PRO A 411 -15.71 -22.34 26.00
C PRO A 411 -14.70 -23.08 25.11
N ALA A 412 -15.17 -24.19 24.52
CA ALA A 412 -14.36 -25.12 23.72
C ALA A 412 -13.47 -24.43 22.67
N PRO A 413 -12.27 -24.98 22.37
CA PRO A 413 -11.36 -24.38 21.40
C PRO A 413 -12.03 -24.35 20.03
N ASP A 414 -12.17 -23.14 19.49
CA ASP A 414 -12.61 -22.91 18.13
C ASP A 414 -11.56 -23.49 17.17
N THR A 415 -11.91 -24.57 16.47
CA THR A 415 -11.02 -25.32 15.58
C THR A 415 -10.61 -24.53 14.33
N SER A 416 -11.10 -23.30 14.17
CA SER A 416 -10.73 -22.41 13.06
C SER A 416 -9.66 -21.37 13.41
N ILE A 417 -9.17 -21.35 14.66
CA ILE A 417 -8.07 -20.47 15.08
C ILE A 417 -6.73 -21.15 14.77
N THR A 418 -5.89 -20.52 13.96
CA THR A 418 -4.56 -21.06 13.65
C THR A 418 -3.58 -20.86 14.82
N PRO A 419 -2.51 -21.69 14.92
CA PRO A 419 -1.48 -21.50 15.94
C PRO A 419 -0.81 -20.13 15.87
N GLU A 420 -0.63 -19.55 14.66
CA GLU A 420 -0.08 -18.21 14.50
C GLU A 420 -1.01 -17.13 15.06
N GLN A 421 -2.32 -17.28 14.82
CA GLN A 421 -3.33 -16.35 15.33
C GLN A 421 -3.36 -16.33 16.87
N LEU A 422 -3.24 -17.50 17.51
CA LEU A 422 -3.21 -17.59 18.98
C LEU A 422 -1.92 -16.99 19.57
N ALA A 423 -0.78 -17.15 18.89
CA ALA A 423 0.48 -16.54 19.29
C ALA A 423 0.42 -15.01 19.22
N TYR A 424 -0.24 -14.47 18.19
CA TYR A 424 -0.48 -13.05 18.04
C TYR A 424 -1.43 -12.49 19.13
N GLU A 425 -2.52 -13.20 19.45
CA GLU A 425 -3.41 -12.86 20.57
C GLU A 425 -2.64 -12.82 21.92
N GLN A 426 -1.75 -13.79 22.16
CA GLN A 426 -0.93 -13.83 23.38
C GLN A 426 0.11 -12.71 23.44
N GLN A 427 0.68 -12.28 22.32
CA GLN A 427 1.56 -11.11 22.26
C GLN A 427 0.80 -9.82 22.61
N LEU A 428 -0.40 -9.64 22.07
CA LEU A 428 -1.23 -8.47 22.39
C LEU A 428 -1.63 -8.46 23.87
N ILE A 429 -1.99 -9.61 24.46
CA ILE A 429 -2.28 -9.68 25.90
C ILE A 429 -1.03 -9.37 26.73
N ALA A 430 0.15 -9.84 26.31
CA ALA A 430 1.41 -9.53 26.97
C ALA A 430 1.79 -8.04 26.85
N ALA A 431 1.35 -7.37 25.78
CA ALA A 431 1.47 -5.92 25.59
C ALA A 431 0.41 -5.10 26.38
N GLY A 432 -0.45 -5.76 27.17
CA GLY A 432 -1.39 -5.11 28.07
C GLY A 432 -2.82 -4.95 27.53
N TYR A 433 -3.11 -5.46 26.33
CA TYR A 433 -4.46 -5.41 25.78
C TYR A 433 -5.41 -6.39 26.50
N PRO A 434 -6.68 -6.00 26.78
CA PRO A 434 -7.68 -6.93 27.30
C PRO A 434 -7.90 -8.10 26.34
N ALA A 435 -8.13 -9.31 26.87
CA ALA A 435 -8.23 -10.53 26.06
C ALA A 435 -9.30 -10.47 24.96
N ASP A 436 -10.45 -9.82 25.24
CA ASP A 436 -11.52 -9.67 24.26
C ASP A 436 -11.11 -8.76 23.07
N TYR A 437 -10.31 -7.73 23.34
CA TYR A 437 -9.76 -6.84 22.31
C TYR A 437 -8.66 -7.53 21.51
N ALA A 438 -7.73 -8.22 22.18
CA ALA A 438 -6.67 -8.98 21.52
C ALA A 438 -7.23 -10.03 20.56
N ARG A 439 -8.31 -10.71 20.96
CA ARG A 439 -9.02 -11.68 20.10
C ARG A 439 -9.71 -11.01 18.92
N ALA A 440 -10.41 -9.90 19.12
CA ALA A 440 -11.06 -9.16 18.03
C ALA A 440 -10.05 -8.58 17.03
N TYR A 441 -8.85 -8.26 17.48
CA TYR A 441 -7.74 -7.82 16.64
C TYR A 441 -7.12 -8.97 15.85
N ALA A 442 -6.85 -10.10 16.52
CA ALA A 442 -6.36 -11.31 15.87
C ALA A 442 -7.36 -11.85 14.84
N ASP A 443 -8.67 -11.78 15.12
CA ASP A 443 -9.72 -12.17 14.19
C ASP A 443 -9.77 -11.29 12.94
N GLN A 444 -9.51 -9.99 13.07
CA GLN A 444 -9.43 -9.10 11.91
C GLN A 444 -8.22 -9.39 11.02
N HIS A 445 -7.09 -9.67 11.65
CA HIS A 445 -5.84 -9.90 10.93
C HIS A 445 -5.81 -11.26 10.22
N PHE A 446 -6.32 -12.32 10.87
CA PHE A 446 -6.23 -13.69 10.35
C PHE A 446 -7.54 -14.22 9.76
N ARG A 447 -8.70 -13.63 10.11
CA ARG A 447 -10.03 -14.09 9.70
C ARG A 447 -10.96 -12.92 9.29
N PRO A 448 -10.55 -12.04 8.35
CA PRO A 448 -11.30 -10.82 8.01
C PRO A 448 -12.73 -11.08 7.51
N TRP A 449 -13.03 -12.28 7.01
CA TRP A 449 -14.38 -12.67 6.56
C TRP A 449 -15.41 -12.90 7.69
N LEU A 450 -14.99 -12.91 8.96
CA LEU A 450 -15.92 -13.05 10.10
C LEU A 450 -16.74 -11.77 10.38
N LYS A 451 -16.39 -10.63 9.78
CA LYS A 451 -17.08 -9.33 9.95
C LYS A 451 -18.15 -9.01 8.87
N GLN A 452 -18.60 -9.99 8.09
CA GLN A 452 -19.74 -9.81 7.16
C GLN A 452 -21.09 -10.10 7.81
#